data_AF-A0A6B9Z8M4-F1
#
_entry.id   AF-A0A6B9Z8M4-F1
#
_cell.length_a   1.000
_cell.length_b   1.000
_cell.length_c   1.000
_cell.angle_alpha   90.00
_cell.angle_beta   90.00
_cell.angle_gamma   90.00
#
_symmetry.space_group_name_H-M   'P 1'
#
loop_
_entity.id
_entity.type
_entity.pdbx_description
1 polymer ?
#
loop_
_entity_poly.entity_id
_entity_poly.type
_entity_poly.pdbx_seq_one_letter_code
_entity_poly.pdbx_strand_id
1 'polypeptide(L)'
;MFLYKRWALSAVLGVLCLTASGQERIMTLNSGKGGVEWKIKPVADVSPEPGIHTSGYNDHDWVKGVAPGTVFGAYVAAGLEQDPNYAVHIYKVDKAKYDRDFWYLATFPFARRKEGGTVYLCGVQNRNNIN
;
A
#
# COMPACT_ATOMS: atom_id res chain seq x y z
N MET A 1 -29.62 -49.03 23.03
CA MET A 1 -29.60 -47.54 23.00
C MET A 1 -28.25 -46.99 23.47
N PHE A 2 -27.12 -47.43 22.89
CA PHE A 2 -25.77 -46.92 23.26
C PHE A 2 -24.84 -46.70 22.05
N LEU A 3 -25.20 -47.19 20.86
CA LEU A 3 -24.36 -47.03 19.66
C LEU A 3 -24.49 -45.64 19.00
N TYR A 4 -25.66 -45.00 19.02
CA TYR A 4 -25.85 -43.66 18.42
C TYR A 4 -25.00 -42.56 19.11
N LYS A 5 -24.71 -42.73 20.40
CA LYS A 5 -24.01 -41.74 21.24
C LYS A 5 -22.52 -41.62 20.92
N ARG A 6 -21.88 -42.69 20.39
CA ARG A 6 -20.45 -42.72 20.03
C ARG A 6 -20.17 -42.02 18.70
N TRP A 7 -21.13 -42.07 17.77
CA TRP A 7 -21.02 -41.44 16.45
C TRP A 7 -21.33 -39.95 16.50
N ALA A 8 -22.27 -39.55 17.38
CA ALA A 8 -22.58 -38.15 17.63
C ALA A 8 -21.37 -37.36 18.18
N LEU A 9 -20.57 -37.97 19.06
CA LEU A 9 -19.36 -37.34 19.61
C LEU A 9 -18.27 -37.14 18.56
N SER A 10 -18.04 -38.13 17.69
CA SER A 10 -17.09 -37.99 16.57
C SER A 10 -17.55 -36.97 15.53
N ALA A 11 -18.86 -36.88 15.27
CA ALA A 11 -19.42 -35.88 14.36
C ALA A 11 -19.25 -34.45 14.91
N VAL A 12 -19.48 -34.25 16.22
CA VAL A 12 -19.28 -32.94 16.87
C VAL A 12 -17.80 -32.54 16.89
N LEU A 13 -16.88 -33.47 17.16
CA LEU A 13 -15.44 -33.20 17.14
C LEU A 13 -14.92 -32.87 15.72
N GLY A 14 -15.48 -33.53 14.69
CA GLY A 14 -15.19 -33.22 13.29
C GLY A 14 -15.66 -31.82 12.86
N VAL A 15 -16.83 -31.39 13.32
CA VAL A 15 -17.35 -30.02 13.09
C VAL A 15 -16.51 -28.96 13.80
N LEU A 16 -16.00 -29.25 15.00
CA LEU A 16 -15.10 -28.35 15.73
C LEU A 16 -13.75 -28.17 15.02
N CYS A 17 -13.15 -29.23 14.46
CA CYS A 17 -11.89 -29.14 13.71
C CYS A 17 -11.98 -28.32 12.41
N LEU A 18 -13.14 -28.23 11.77
CA LEU A 18 -13.34 -27.45 10.55
C LEU A 18 -13.28 -25.93 10.77
N THR A 19 -13.36 -25.46 12.02
CA THR A 19 -13.34 -24.02 12.34
C THR A 19 -11.94 -23.45 12.57
N ALA A 20 -10.91 -24.29 12.64
CA ALA A 20 -9.53 -23.85 12.83
C ALA A 20 -8.84 -23.51 11.49
N SER A 21 -9.38 -22.56 10.73
CA SER A 21 -8.64 -21.97 9.62
C SER A 21 -7.85 -20.75 10.11
N GLY A 22 -6.54 -20.92 10.23
CA GLY A 22 -5.63 -19.80 10.40
C GLY A 22 -5.45 -19.08 9.07
N GLN A 23 -6.38 -18.21 8.68
CA GLN A 23 -6.20 -17.40 7.46
C GLN A 23 -5.02 -16.43 7.63
N GLU A 24 -4.00 -16.59 6.79
CA GLU A 24 -2.98 -15.58 6.55
C GLU A 24 -3.64 -14.43 5.76
N ARG A 25 -3.68 -13.24 6.36
CA ARG A 25 -4.33 -12.08 5.74
C ARG A 25 -3.31 -11.32 4.89
N ILE A 26 -3.26 -11.63 3.60
CA ILE A 26 -2.54 -10.81 2.63
C ILE A 26 -3.40 -9.59 2.31
N MET A 27 -2.83 -8.39 2.51
CA MET A 27 -3.44 -7.13 2.13
C MET A 27 -2.63 -6.50 1.01
N THR A 28 -3.29 -6.18 -0.10
CA THR A 28 -2.66 -5.43 -1.17
C THR A 28 -2.48 -3.97 -0.76
N LEU A 29 -1.31 -3.42 -1.07
CA LEU A 29 -1.03 -1.99 -0.93
C LEU A 29 -1.14 -1.25 -2.26
N ASN A 30 -1.71 -1.86 -3.31
CA ASN A 30 -1.90 -1.19 -4.59
C ASN A 30 -3.00 -0.13 -4.48
N SER A 31 -2.85 0.94 -5.26
CA SER A 31 -3.90 1.90 -5.55
C SER A 31 -5.03 1.26 -6.35
N GLY A 32 -6.25 1.79 -6.19
CA GLY A 32 -7.43 1.34 -6.93
C GLY A 32 -8.68 1.32 -6.07
N LYS A 33 -9.79 0.83 -6.63
CA LYS A 33 -11.05 0.69 -5.90
C LYS A 33 -10.88 -0.33 -4.77
N GLY A 34 -11.03 0.13 -3.52
CA GLY A 34 -10.79 -0.70 -2.33
C GLY A 34 -9.31 -0.96 -2.03
N GLY A 35 -8.40 -0.26 -2.72
CA GLY A 35 -6.96 -0.29 -2.48
C GLY A 35 -6.49 0.78 -1.49
N VAL A 36 -5.19 0.96 -1.41
CA VAL A 36 -4.55 1.97 -0.54
C VAL A 36 -4.46 3.31 -1.25
N GLU A 37 -4.83 4.37 -0.54
CA GLU A 37 -4.64 5.74 -1.01
C GLU A 37 -3.22 6.21 -0.69
N TRP A 38 -2.43 6.40 -1.74
CA TRP A 38 -1.07 6.90 -1.63
C TRP A 38 -1.03 8.41 -1.84
N LYS A 39 -0.04 9.04 -1.22
CA LYS A 39 0.26 10.47 -1.29
C LYS A 39 1.74 10.67 -1.57
N ILE A 40 2.07 11.69 -2.35
CA ILE A 40 3.43 12.01 -2.79
C ILE A 40 3.74 13.49 -2.53
N LYS A 41 4.94 13.75 -2.01
CA LYS A 41 5.49 15.10 -1.82
C LYS A 41 7.02 15.06 -1.94
N PRO A 42 7.66 16.08 -2.52
CA PRO A 42 9.12 16.21 -2.47
C PRO A 42 9.62 16.29 -1.04
N VAL A 43 10.75 15.64 -0.73
CA VAL A 43 11.35 15.69 0.61
C VAL A 43 11.68 17.14 1.00
N ALA A 44 12.15 17.95 0.05
CA ALA A 44 12.48 19.36 0.27
C ALA A 44 11.28 20.24 0.69
N ASP A 45 10.05 19.82 0.37
CA ASP A 45 8.82 20.56 0.67
C ASP A 45 8.15 20.08 1.96
N VAL A 46 8.77 19.12 2.66
CA VAL A 46 8.31 18.60 3.94
C VAL A 46 9.27 19.07 5.01
N SER A 47 8.78 19.87 5.96
CA SER A 47 9.55 20.23 7.14
C SER A 47 10.10 18.97 7.80
N PRO A 48 11.32 18.98 8.38
CA PRO A 48 11.96 17.82 9.01
C PRO A 48 11.27 17.37 10.32
N GLU A 49 9.97 17.59 10.43
CA GLU A 49 9.16 17.27 11.59
C GLU A 49 9.14 15.75 11.83
N PRO A 50 9.40 15.32 13.06
CA PRO A 50 9.21 13.93 13.42
C PRO A 50 7.73 13.58 13.31
N GLY A 51 7.41 12.40 12.79
CA GLY A 51 6.04 11.86 12.83
C GLY A 51 5.33 11.71 11.50
N ILE A 52 6.01 11.81 10.35
CA ILE A 52 5.42 11.51 9.04
C ILE A 52 4.76 10.11 8.96
N HIS A 53 5.23 9.16 9.77
CA HIS A 53 4.69 7.79 9.87
C HIS A 53 3.53 7.66 10.87
N THR A 54 3.11 8.75 11.53
CA THR A 54 2.03 8.73 12.52
C THR A 54 0.68 8.88 11.83
N SER A 55 -0.31 8.15 12.36
CA SER A 55 -1.70 8.31 11.92
C SER A 55 -2.19 9.73 12.19
N GLY A 56 -2.78 10.37 11.20
CA GLY A 56 -3.28 11.75 11.31
C GLY A 56 -2.27 12.83 10.95
N TYR A 57 -1.10 12.46 10.40
CA TYR A 57 -0.20 13.42 9.75
C TYR A 57 -0.95 14.23 8.68
N ASN A 58 -0.71 15.54 8.64
CA ASN A 58 -1.42 16.42 7.73
C ASN A 58 -0.84 16.33 6.30
N ASP A 59 -1.53 15.63 5.42
CA ASP A 59 -1.13 15.36 4.03
C ASP A 59 -2.08 15.98 2.99
N HIS A 60 -2.91 16.96 3.38
CA HIS A 60 -3.96 17.48 2.50
C HIS A 60 -3.42 18.09 1.19
N ASP A 61 -2.27 18.76 1.24
CA ASP A 61 -1.59 19.38 0.09
C ASP A 61 -0.68 18.41 -0.69
N TRP A 62 -0.76 17.11 -0.42
CA TRP A 62 0.06 16.10 -1.10
C TRP A 62 -0.65 15.60 -2.35
N VAL A 63 0.15 15.35 -3.39
CA VAL A 63 -0.36 14.84 -4.66
C VAL A 63 -0.84 13.40 -4.45
N LYS A 64 -1.99 13.05 -5.03
CA LYS A 64 -2.48 11.67 -5.01
C LYS A 64 -1.50 10.76 -5.78
N GLY A 65 -0.92 9.78 -5.09
CA GLY A 65 -0.01 8.79 -5.65
C GLY A 65 -0.71 7.60 -6.29
N VAL A 66 0.04 6.88 -7.12
CA VAL A 66 -0.38 5.62 -7.75
C VAL A 66 0.68 4.55 -7.49
N ALA A 67 0.28 3.43 -6.89
CA ALA A 67 1.12 2.27 -6.64
C ALA A 67 0.48 0.98 -7.21
N PRO A 68 1.18 0.16 -8.00
CA PRO A 68 2.51 0.41 -8.56
C PRO A 68 2.47 1.59 -9.55
N GLY A 69 3.55 2.37 -9.58
CA GLY A 69 3.64 3.56 -10.43
C GLY A 69 4.88 4.40 -10.14
N THR A 70 4.95 5.57 -10.77
CA THR A 70 6.05 6.53 -10.63
C THR A 70 5.52 7.90 -10.19
N VAL A 71 6.41 8.73 -9.63
CA VAL A 71 6.08 10.13 -9.28
C VAL A 71 5.59 10.90 -10.50
N PHE A 72 6.28 10.76 -11.65
CA PHE A 72 5.88 11.39 -12.90
C PHE A 72 4.47 10.97 -13.33
N GLY A 73 4.17 9.66 -13.32
CA GLY A 73 2.84 9.16 -13.67
C GLY A 73 1.74 9.67 -12.75
N ALA A 74 2.02 9.80 -11.44
CA ALA A 74 1.10 10.42 -10.49
C ALA A 74 0.86 11.90 -10.79
N TYR A 75 1.90 12.64 -11.19
CA TYR A 75 1.78 14.07 -11.53
C TYR A 75 1.00 14.28 -12.84
N VAL A 76 1.19 13.41 -13.84
CA VAL A 76 0.37 13.39 -15.06
C VAL A 76 -1.10 13.12 -14.71
N ALA A 77 -1.37 12.10 -13.87
CA ALA A 77 -2.73 11.78 -13.44
C ALA A 77 -3.40 12.91 -12.62
N ALA A 78 -2.60 13.72 -11.93
CA ALA A 78 -3.07 14.91 -11.21
C ALA A 78 -3.17 16.17 -12.09
N GLY A 79 -2.80 16.10 -13.37
CA GLY A 79 -2.77 17.26 -14.28
C GLY A 79 -1.64 18.27 -14.01
N LEU A 80 -0.63 17.88 -13.23
CA LEU A 80 0.56 18.68 -12.92
C LEU A 80 1.67 18.52 -13.97
N GLU A 81 1.49 17.57 -14.89
CA GLU A 81 2.33 17.35 -16.06
C GLU A 81 1.45 17.16 -17.28
N GLN A 82 1.99 17.53 -18.45
CA GLN A 82 1.31 17.30 -19.72
C GLN A 82 1.31 15.81 -20.08
N ASP A 83 0.34 15.39 -20.90
CA ASP A 83 0.31 14.02 -21.41
C ASP A 83 1.61 13.73 -22.19
N PRO A 84 2.47 12.81 -21.70
CA PRO A 84 3.74 12.52 -22.35
C PRO A 84 3.58 11.87 -23.74
N ASN A 85 2.43 11.24 -24.00
CA ASN A 85 2.16 10.55 -25.28
C ASN A 85 1.66 11.52 -26.36
N TYR A 86 1.48 12.80 -26.03
CA TYR A 86 1.04 13.80 -26.99
C TYR A 86 2.22 14.61 -27.54
N ALA A 87 2.40 14.53 -28.86
CA ALA A 87 3.40 15.27 -29.62
C ALA A 87 4.81 15.19 -29.02
N VAL A 88 5.33 16.31 -28.49
CA VAL A 88 6.69 16.46 -27.97
C VAL A 88 6.75 16.76 -26.47
N HIS A 89 5.65 16.56 -25.74
CA HIS A 89 5.58 16.92 -24.32
C HIS A 89 6.63 16.21 -23.47
N ILE A 90 6.91 14.93 -23.74
CA ILE A 90 7.91 14.16 -22.99
C ILE A 90 9.31 14.80 -23.03
N TYR A 91 9.68 15.44 -24.14
CA TYR A 91 10.98 16.09 -24.30
C TYR A 91 11.08 17.46 -23.62
N LYS A 92 9.95 18.01 -23.16
CA LYS A 92 9.87 19.29 -22.44
C LYS A 92 9.83 19.11 -20.92
N VAL A 93 9.81 17.88 -20.43
CA VAL A 93 9.79 17.58 -19.00
C VAL A 93 11.10 18.07 -18.37
N ASP A 94 10.97 18.85 -17.30
CA ASP A 94 12.13 19.27 -16.51
C ASP A 94 12.66 18.08 -15.69
N LYS A 95 13.82 17.55 -16.07
CA LYS A 95 14.48 16.46 -15.34
C LYS A 95 14.80 16.84 -13.89
N ALA A 96 15.19 18.09 -13.65
CA ALA A 96 15.62 18.55 -12.31
C ALA A 96 14.47 18.48 -11.29
N LYS A 97 13.21 18.62 -11.74
CA LYS A 97 12.02 18.44 -10.90
C LYS A 97 11.93 17.03 -10.28
N TYR A 98 12.48 16.02 -10.96
CA TYR A 98 12.41 14.61 -10.57
C TYR A 98 13.73 14.04 -10.07
N ASP A 99 14.85 14.72 -10.32
CA ASP A 99 16.17 14.36 -9.82
C ASP A 99 16.35 14.78 -8.35
N ARG A 100 15.42 14.31 -7.51
CA ARG A 100 15.33 14.59 -6.07
C ARG A 100 14.49 13.53 -5.38
N ASP A 101 14.60 13.50 -4.05
CA ASP A 101 13.86 12.53 -3.24
C ASP A 101 12.38 12.92 -3.06
N PHE A 102 11.54 11.89 -2.97
CA PHE A 102 10.10 12.00 -2.74
C PHE A 102 9.66 11.07 -1.62
N TRP A 103 8.75 11.57 -0.79
CA TRP A 103 8.00 10.77 0.16
C TRP A 103 6.84 10.06 -0.53
N TYR A 104 6.61 8.80 -0.13
CA TYR A 104 5.37 8.07 -0.36
C TYR A 104 4.71 7.81 0.98
N LEU A 105 3.51 8.34 1.17
CA LEU A 105 2.74 8.21 2.40
C LEU A 105 1.41 7.51 2.12
N ALA A 106 1.00 6.62 3.01
CA ALA A 106 -0.31 6.00 2.99
C ALA A 106 -0.74 5.61 4.41
N THR A 107 -2.02 5.81 4.71
CA THR A 107 -2.66 5.32 5.93
C THR A 107 -3.69 4.27 5.54
N PHE A 108 -3.60 3.08 6.13
CA PHE A 108 -4.53 2.00 5.85
C PHE A 108 -4.88 1.21 7.12
N PRO A 109 -6.12 0.70 7.23
CA PRO A 109 -6.52 -0.07 8.40
C PRO A 109 -5.82 -1.43 8.39
N PHE A 110 -5.15 -1.75 9.50
CA PHE A 110 -4.54 -3.05 9.70
C PHE A 110 -5.17 -3.74 10.92
N ALA A 111 -5.55 -5.01 10.77
CA ALA A 111 -6.06 -5.78 11.90
C ALA A 111 -4.94 -6.05 12.89
N ARG A 112 -5.22 -5.98 14.19
CA ARG A 112 -4.21 -6.25 15.22
C ARG A 112 -3.50 -7.58 14.93
N ARG A 113 -2.17 -7.50 14.89
CA ARG A 113 -1.29 -8.68 14.79
C ARG A 113 -1.65 -9.69 15.88
N LYS A 114 -1.80 -10.96 15.53
CA LYS A 114 -1.93 -12.04 16.52
C LYS A 114 -0.68 -12.09 17.40
N GLU A 115 -0.86 -12.42 18.68
CA GLU A 115 0.26 -12.58 19.61
C GLU A 115 1.24 -13.63 19.08
N GLY A 116 2.54 -13.32 19.07
CA GLY A 116 3.59 -14.16 18.47
C GLY A 116 3.72 -14.12 16.94
N GLY A 117 2.86 -13.40 16.22
CA GLY A 117 2.98 -13.26 14.75
C GLY A 117 4.00 -12.20 14.30
N THR A 118 4.50 -12.34 13.07
CA THR A 118 5.30 -11.32 12.38
C THR A 118 4.52 -10.73 11.22
N VAL A 119 4.67 -9.43 10.97
CA VAL A 119 4.06 -8.73 9.84
C VAL A 119 5.19 -8.20 8.96
N TYR A 120 5.11 -8.47 7.66
CA TYR A 120 6.07 -7.99 6.67
C TYR A 120 5.39 -7.02 5.71
N LEU A 121 6.10 -5.96 5.35
CA LEU A 121 5.76 -5.13 4.19
C LEU A 121 6.57 -5.65 3.00
N CYS A 122 5.88 -6.17 2.00
CA CYS A 122 6.52 -6.71 0.79
C CYS A 122 6.32 -5.74 -0.36
N GLY A 123 7.42 -5.16 -0.85
CA GLY A 123 7.43 -4.28 -2.02
C GLY A 123 8.69 -4.49 -2.85
N VAL A 124 8.61 -4.17 -4.13
CA VAL A 124 9.76 -4.14 -5.05
C VAL A 124 9.94 -2.70 -5.52
N GLN A 125 11.05 -2.07 -5.14
CA GLN A 125 11.43 -0.77 -5.66
C GLN A 125 12.71 -0.93 -6.47
N ASN A 126 12.63 -0.71 -7.78
CA ASN A 126 13.81 -0.77 -8.64
C ASN A 126 14.56 0.57 -8.54
N ARG A 127 15.65 0.59 -7.76
CA ARG A 127 16.51 1.76 -7.57
C ARG A 127 17.70 1.75 -8.54
N ASN A 128 17.52 1.22 -9.74
CA ASN A 128 18.60 1.14 -10.72
C ASN A 128 18.66 2.43 -11.55
N ASN A 129 19.60 3.28 -11.16
CA ASN A 129 20.30 4.35 -11.89
C ASN A 129 19.87 4.63 -13.33
N ILE A 130 19.18 5.75 -13.53
CA ILE A 130 19.17 6.51 -14.78
C ILE A 130 20.44 7.38 -14.79
N ASN A 131 21.53 6.83 -15.33
CA ASN A 131 22.65 7.63 -15.82
C ASN A 131 22.24 8.31 -17.12
#